data_AF-A0A7W1VP04-F1
#
_entry.id   AF-A0A7W1VP04-F1
#
_cell.length_a   1.000
_cell.length_b   1.000
_cell.length_c   1.000
_cell.angle_alpha   90.00
_cell.angle_beta   90.00
_cell.angle_gamma   90.00
#
_symmetry.space_group_name_H-M   'P 1'
#
loop_
_entity.id
_entity.type
_entity.pdbx_description
1 polymer ?
#
loop_
_entity_poly.entity_id
_entity_poly.type
_entity_poly.pdbx_seq_one_letter_code
_entity_poly.pdbx_strand_id
1 'polypeptide(L)'
;MKTILAVALLFLVSSLSHGQEWKPSDKLLDAIRQVESSGGKFVYGDRGRSLGDFQMGRAAWTDVSQWRKARNLTLYNYRTDVFRSDIAREYASNYLSILRTGLLKKLQREPSASELYAAYNIGLTRFWEQSRYDIRRINSMTARKCREIETMIANTPTQLANAAPSPK
;
A
#
# COMPACT_ATOMS: atom_id res chain seq x y z
N MET A 1 18.75 57.93 -25.60
CA MET A 1 18.39 56.68 -26.29
C MET A 1 19.10 55.51 -25.63
N LYS A 2 18.37 54.41 -25.42
CA LYS A 2 18.81 53.06 -25.01
C LYS A 2 19.02 52.83 -23.51
N THR A 3 17.88 52.70 -22.84
CA THR A 3 17.66 51.81 -21.69
C THR A 3 18.16 50.40 -22.01
N ILE A 4 19.17 49.91 -21.29
CA ILE A 4 19.58 48.51 -21.33
C ILE A 4 18.74 47.79 -20.27
N LEU A 5 17.71 47.10 -20.75
CA LEU A 5 16.84 46.22 -19.99
C LEU A 5 17.60 44.91 -19.73
N ALA A 6 18.21 44.79 -18.54
CA ALA A 6 18.77 43.52 -18.09
C ALA A 6 17.60 42.61 -17.65
N VAL A 7 17.05 41.85 -18.60
CA VAL A 7 16.11 40.76 -18.32
C VAL A 7 16.93 39.63 -17.69
N ALA A 8 17.06 39.66 -16.37
CA ALA A 8 17.55 38.53 -15.58
C ALA A 8 16.48 37.43 -15.64
N LEU A 9 16.60 36.58 -16.66
CA LEU A 9 15.87 35.34 -16.80
C LEU A 9 16.40 34.37 -15.73
N LEU A 10 15.93 34.52 -14.49
CA LEU A 10 16.07 33.52 -13.45
C LEU A 10 15.30 32.28 -13.92
N PHE A 11 16.01 31.35 -14.55
CA PHE A 11 15.58 29.96 -14.61
C PHE A 11 15.50 29.44 -13.18
N LEU A 12 14.32 29.58 -12.56
CA LEU A 12 13.92 28.76 -11.43
C LEU A 12 13.87 27.32 -11.94
N VAL A 13 15.01 26.64 -11.87
CA VAL A 13 15.05 25.19 -11.87
C VAL A 13 14.44 24.78 -10.54
N SER A 14 13.11 24.70 -10.52
CA SER A 14 12.38 24.02 -9.47
C SER A 14 12.86 22.58 -9.50
N SER A 15 13.85 22.27 -8.67
CA SER A 15 14.20 20.89 -8.36
C SER A 15 12.93 20.22 -7.85
N LEU A 16 12.23 19.54 -8.75
CA LEU A 16 11.20 18.57 -8.39
C LEU A 16 11.96 17.50 -7.64
N SER A 17 12.09 17.69 -6.33
CA SER A 17 12.35 16.63 -5.39
C SER A 17 11.24 15.62 -5.59
N HIS A 18 11.43 14.71 -6.56
CA HIS A 18 10.70 13.47 -6.65
C HIS A 18 11.14 12.67 -5.43
N GLY A 19 10.64 13.06 -4.27
CA GLY A 19 10.73 12.27 -3.07
C GLY A 19 10.24 10.89 -3.47
N GLN A 20 11.11 9.89 -3.32
CA GLN A 20 10.79 8.53 -3.70
C GLN A 20 9.46 8.17 -3.05
N GLU A 21 8.49 7.84 -3.89
CA GLU A 21 7.17 7.48 -3.41
C GLU A 21 7.31 6.25 -2.52
N TRP A 22 6.78 6.35 -1.30
CA TRP A 22 6.87 5.24 -0.36
C TRP A 22 6.23 3.99 -0.96
N LYS A 23 6.90 2.86 -0.82
CA LYS A 23 6.36 1.54 -1.15
C LYS A 23 6.46 0.64 0.07
N PRO A 24 5.44 -0.19 0.34
CA PRO A 24 5.56 -1.24 1.34
C PRO A 24 6.66 -2.22 0.93
N SER A 25 7.27 -2.89 1.92
CA SER A 25 8.22 -3.96 1.65
C SER A 25 7.52 -5.16 1.00
N ASP A 26 8.26 -5.94 0.22
CA ASP A 26 7.74 -7.19 -0.33
C ASP A 26 7.29 -8.15 0.76
N LYS A 27 8.01 -8.20 1.89
CA LYS A 27 7.62 -8.99 3.07
C LYS A 27 6.22 -8.63 3.57
N LEU A 28 5.88 -7.34 3.63
CA LEU A 28 4.54 -6.92 4.06
C LEU A 28 3.47 -7.33 3.04
N LEU A 29 3.72 -7.11 1.75
CA LEU A 29 2.78 -7.51 0.70
C LEU A 29 2.57 -9.03 0.66
N ASP A 30 3.62 -9.82 0.86
CA ASP A 30 3.55 -11.28 0.89
C ASP A 30 2.79 -11.77 2.13
N ALA A 31 3.02 -11.15 3.29
CA ALA A 31 2.27 -11.43 4.51
C ALA A 31 0.78 -11.13 4.33
N ILE A 32 0.44 -9.99 3.71
CA ILE A 32 -0.96 -9.62 3.41
C ILE A 32 -1.59 -10.64 2.47
N ARG A 33 -0.90 -11.01 1.39
CA ARG A 33 -1.38 -12.04 0.45
C ARG A 33 -1.63 -13.37 1.15
N GLN A 34 -0.74 -13.77 2.07
CA GLN A 34 -0.89 -14.99 2.83
C GLN A 34 -2.11 -14.94 3.76
N VAL A 35 -2.30 -13.84 4.50
CA VAL A 35 -3.41 -13.66 5.44
C VAL A 35 -4.76 -13.52 4.73
N GLU A 36 -4.80 -12.85 3.58
CA GLU A 36 -6.05 -12.57 2.87
C GLU A 36 -6.56 -13.75 2.02
N SER A 37 -5.66 -14.49 1.37
CA SER A 37 -6.07 -15.51 0.39
C SER A 37 -5.30 -16.83 0.50
N SER A 38 -4.57 -17.06 1.59
CA SER A 38 -3.67 -18.21 1.72
C SER A 38 -2.65 -18.27 0.57
N GLY A 39 -2.11 -17.11 0.17
CA GLY A 39 -1.12 -17.01 -0.89
C GLY A 39 -1.72 -17.08 -2.31
N GLY A 40 -2.96 -16.65 -2.50
CA GLY A 40 -3.69 -16.68 -3.77
C GLY A 40 -4.54 -17.93 -4.01
N LYS A 41 -4.69 -18.81 -3.01
CA LYS A 41 -5.51 -20.03 -3.13
C LYS A 41 -7.01 -19.74 -3.06
N PHE A 42 -7.40 -18.69 -2.33
CA PHE A 42 -8.80 -18.31 -2.12
C PHE A 42 -9.05 -16.87 -2.58
N VAL A 43 -9.42 -16.71 -3.85
CA VAL A 43 -9.53 -15.38 -4.50
C VAL A 43 -10.93 -14.76 -4.43
N TYR A 44 -11.90 -15.44 -3.83
CA TYR A 44 -13.24 -14.92 -3.56
C TYR A 44 -13.47 -14.91 -2.06
N GLY A 45 -13.65 -13.72 -1.47
CA GLY A 45 -13.98 -13.59 -0.06
C GLY A 45 -15.07 -12.56 0.18
N ASP A 46 -15.47 -12.47 1.44
CA ASP A 46 -16.56 -11.61 1.91
C ASP A 46 -17.84 -11.70 1.04
N ARG A 47 -18.24 -12.94 0.69
CA ARG A 47 -19.37 -13.24 -0.21
C ARG A 47 -19.26 -12.57 -1.59
N GLY A 48 -18.04 -12.42 -2.11
CA GLY A 48 -17.75 -11.81 -3.41
C GLY A 48 -17.54 -10.29 -3.37
N ARG A 49 -17.51 -9.68 -2.18
CA ARG A 49 -17.25 -8.24 -2.02
C ARG A 49 -15.77 -7.90 -2.08
N SER A 50 -14.91 -8.86 -1.76
CA SER A 50 -13.45 -8.77 -1.84
C SER A 50 -12.92 -9.84 -2.78
N LEU A 51 -12.06 -9.44 -3.72
CA LEU A 51 -11.62 -10.29 -4.82
C LEU A 51 -10.08 -10.30 -4.97
N GLY A 52 -9.57 -11.35 -5.60
CA GLY A 52 -8.17 -11.53 -5.93
C GLY A 52 -7.31 -11.95 -4.72
N ASP A 53 -6.01 -12.12 -4.98
CA ASP A 53 -5.04 -12.61 -3.98
C ASP A 53 -4.89 -11.66 -2.77
N PHE A 54 -5.26 -10.40 -2.94
CA PHE A 54 -5.17 -9.35 -1.92
C PHE A 54 -6.53 -8.99 -1.32
N GLN A 55 -7.60 -9.68 -1.72
CA GLN A 55 -8.97 -9.48 -1.22
C GLN A 55 -9.41 -8.01 -1.20
N MET A 56 -9.03 -7.26 -2.24
CA MET A 56 -9.41 -5.86 -2.35
C MET A 56 -10.89 -5.75 -2.70
N GLY A 57 -11.61 -4.87 -2.00
CA GLY A 57 -12.96 -4.49 -2.36
C GLY A 57 -13.02 -3.36 -3.38
N ARG A 58 -14.18 -3.20 -4.03
CA ARG A 58 -14.42 -2.16 -5.06
C ARG A 58 -14.11 -0.73 -4.58
N ALA A 59 -14.42 -0.42 -3.31
CA ALA A 59 -14.17 0.91 -2.74
C ALA A 59 -12.66 1.22 -2.69
N ALA A 60 -11.86 0.32 -2.10
CA ALA A 60 -10.40 0.45 -2.06
C ALA A 60 -9.78 0.52 -3.46
N TRP A 61 -10.28 -0.29 -4.41
CA TRP A 61 -9.85 -0.21 -5.82
C TRP A 61 -10.15 1.16 -6.46
N THR A 62 -11.28 1.76 -6.11
CA THR A 62 -11.68 3.09 -6.60
C THR A 62 -10.77 4.16 -6.03
N ASP A 63 -10.46 4.11 -4.73
CA ASP A 63 -9.51 5.03 -4.09
C ASP A 63 -8.13 4.97 -4.74
N VAL A 64 -7.63 3.75 -4.99
CA VAL A 64 -6.38 3.53 -5.72
C VAL A 64 -6.46 4.07 -7.14
N SER A 65 -7.57 3.84 -7.85
CA SER A 65 -7.72 4.33 -9.24
C SER A 65 -7.69 5.87 -9.30
N GLN A 66 -8.32 6.55 -8.34
CA GLN A 66 -8.25 8.01 -8.24
C GLN A 66 -6.83 8.49 -7.93
N TRP A 67 -6.15 7.82 -6.99
CA TRP A 67 -4.77 8.12 -6.63
C TRP A 67 -3.80 7.92 -7.79
N ARG A 68 -3.98 6.85 -8.58
CA ARG A 68 -3.20 6.53 -9.79
C ARG A 68 -3.46 7.53 -10.90
N LYS A 69 -4.72 7.92 -11.10
CA LYS A 69 -5.11 8.95 -12.08
C LYS A 69 -4.41 10.28 -11.79
N ALA A 70 -4.35 10.69 -10.54
CA ALA A 70 -3.64 11.91 -10.12
C ALA A 70 -2.12 11.87 -10.36
N ARG A 71 -1.56 10.70 -10.67
CA ARG A 71 -0.13 10.44 -10.94
C ARG A 71 0.14 10.04 -12.39
N ASN A 72 -0.87 10.10 -13.27
CA ASN A 72 -0.78 9.64 -14.65
C ASN A 72 -0.32 8.17 -14.77
N LEU A 73 -0.70 7.32 -13.81
CA LEU A 73 -0.45 5.88 -13.85
C LEU A 73 -1.59 5.14 -14.56
N THR A 74 -1.27 3.99 -15.17
CA THR A 74 -2.26 3.13 -15.84
C THR A 74 -3.38 2.72 -14.90
N LEU A 75 -4.63 2.85 -15.35
CA LEU A 75 -5.81 2.41 -14.59
C LEU A 75 -6.24 1.02 -15.04
N TYR A 76 -6.55 0.15 -14.08
CA TYR A 76 -7.03 -1.20 -14.33
C TYR A 76 -8.49 -1.36 -13.87
N ASN A 77 -9.22 -2.23 -14.55
CA ASN A 77 -10.64 -2.45 -14.29
C ASN A 77 -10.84 -3.48 -13.19
N TYR A 78 -11.59 -3.11 -12.14
CA TYR A 78 -11.83 -3.99 -10.99
C TYR A 78 -12.43 -5.35 -11.36
N ARG A 79 -13.32 -5.43 -12.36
CA ARG A 79 -14.00 -6.70 -12.67
C ARG A 79 -13.09 -7.71 -13.37
N THR A 80 -12.14 -7.23 -14.17
CA THR A 80 -11.29 -8.07 -15.03
C THR A 80 -9.88 -8.23 -14.48
N ASP A 81 -9.32 -7.18 -13.88
CA ASP A 81 -7.91 -7.15 -13.50
C ASP A 81 -7.65 -7.49 -12.03
N VAL A 82 -8.68 -7.55 -11.17
CA VAL A 82 -8.51 -7.87 -9.74
C VAL A 82 -7.96 -9.29 -9.50
N PHE A 83 -8.13 -10.20 -10.46
CA PHE A 83 -7.62 -11.57 -10.39
C PHE A 83 -6.21 -11.73 -10.96
N ARG A 84 -5.64 -10.66 -11.56
CA ARG A 84 -4.27 -10.68 -12.08
C ARG A 84 -3.32 -10.34 -10.93
N SER A 85 -2.54 -11.31 -10.46
CA SER A 85 -1.75 -11.18 -9.23
C SER A 85 -0.73 -10.02 -9.26
N ASP A 86 -0.15 -9.73 -10.42
CA ASP A 86 0.74 -8.58 -10.66
C ASP A 86 0.02 -7.25 -10.41
N ILE A 87 -1.16 -7.07 -11.03
CA ILE A 87 -1.97 -5.86 -10.88
C ILE A 87 -2.53 -5.75 -9.45
N ALA A 88 -3.07 -6.85 -8.91
CA ALA A 88 -3.62 -6.87 -7.57
C ALA A 88 -2.55 -6.49 -6.52
N ARG A 89 -1.31 -6.95 -6.70
CA ARG A 89 -0.18 -6.56 -5.85
C ARG A 89 0.14 -5.06 -5.99
N GLU A 90 0.18 -4.54 -7.21
CA GLU A 90 0.45 -3.12 -7.46
C GLU A 90 -0.64 -2.23 -6.82
N TYR A 91 -1.91 -2.61 -6.97
CA TYR A 91 -3.04 -1.91 -6.37
C TYR A 91 -3.03 -1.99 -4.84
N ALA A 92 -2.72 -3.15 -4.25
CA ALA A 92 -2.57 -3.30 -2.81
C ALA A 92 -1.43 -2.42 -2.28
N SER A 93 -0.30 -2.35 -3.00
CA SER A 93 0.82 -1.48 -2.67
C SER A 93 0.44 0.02 -2.68
N ASN A 94 -0.30 0.46 -3.71
CA ASN A 94 -0.79 1.84 -3.76
C ASN A 94 -1.80 2.12 -2.65
N TYR A 95 -2.68 1.16 -2.34
CA TYR A 95 -3.65 1.32 -1.25
C TYR A 95 -2.95 1.47 0.10
N LEU A 96 -1.93 0.66 0.38
CA LEU A 96 -1.10 0.80 1.58
C LEU A 96 -0.42 2.16 1.65
N SER A 97 -0.05 2.76 0.52
CA SER A 97 0.54 4.10 0.46
C SER A 97 -0.48 5.19 0.85
N ILE A 98 -1.73 5.05 0.39
CA ILE A 98 -2.86 5.91 0.78
C ILE A 98 -3.10 5.78 2.30
N LEU A 99 -3.18 4.54 2.80
CA LEU A 99 -3.42 4.25 4.21
C LEU A 99 -2.30 4.78 5.10
N ARG A 100 -1.04 4.56 4.72
CA ARG A 100 0.13 5.10 5.44
C ARG A 100 0.05 6.62 5.55
N THR A 101 -0.27 7.30 4.45
CA THR A 101 -0.42 8.76 4.44
C THR A 101 -1.51 9.21 5.42
N GLY A 102 -2.63 8.48 5.47
CA GLY A 102 -3.71 8.73 6.43
C GLY A 102 -3.28 8.50 7.87
N LEU A 103 -2.61 7.39 8.16
CA LEU A 103 -2.14 7.03 9.50
C LEU A 103 -1.07 7.98 10.00
N LEU A 104 -0.10 8.38 9.17
CA LEU A 104 0.94 9.35 9.54
C LEU A 104 0.32 10.65 10.08
N LYS A 105 -0.72 11.15 9.41
CA LYS A 105 -1.45 12.36 9.86
C LYS A 105 -2.15 12.18 11.21
N LYS A 106 -2.55 10.96 11.55
CA LYS A 106 -3.34 10.66 12.75
C LYS A 106 -2.47 10.23 13.95
N LEU A 107 -1.40 9.50 13.67
CA LEU A 107 -0.51 8.91 14.67
C LEU A 107 0.71 9.80 14.96
N GLN A 108 1.08 10.69 14.03
CA GLN A 108 2.29 11.53 14.13
C GLN A 108 3.60 10.72 14.29
N ARG A 109 3.60 9.47 13.82
CA ARG A 109 4.75 8.58 13.71
C ARG A 109 4.52 7.58 12.59
N GLU A 110 5.58 6.86 12.18
CA GLU A 110 5.42 5.74 11.25
C GLU A 110 4.44 4.70 11.81
N PRO A 111 3.45 4.25 11.01
CA PRO A 111 2.59 3.16 11.39
C PRO A 111 3.34 1.82 11.34
N SER A 112 3.05 0.92 12.27
CA SER A 112 3.54 -0.45 12.21
C SER A 112 2.88 -1.25 11.09
N ALA A 113 3.43 -2.41 10.75
CA ALA A 113 2.84 -3.33 9.79
C ALA A 113 1.41 -3.74 10.19
N SER A 114 1.19 -4.02 11.48
CA SER A 114 -0.14 -4.30 12.01
C SER A 114 -1.12 -3.14 11.87
N GLU A 115 -0.67 -1.89 12.01
CA GLU A 115 -1.55 -0.72 11.90
C GLU A 115 -1.95 -0.47 10.45
N LEU A 116 -0.98 -0.64 9.54
CA LEU A 116 -1.25 -0.63 8.10
C LEU A 116 -2.22 -1.73 7.71
N TYR A 117 -2.01 -2.96 8.21
CA TYR A 117 -2.90 -4.07 7.94
C TYR A 117 -4.30 -3.88 8.55
N ALA A 118 -4.41 -3.38 9.78
CA ALA A 118 -5.70 -3.07 10.39
C ALA A 118 -6.49 -2.08 9.53
N ALA A 119 -5.84 -0.99 9.08
CA ALA A 119 -6.44 -0.02 8.19
C ALA A 119 -6.77 -0.62 6.81
N TYR A 120 -5.98 -1.57 6.30
CA TYR A 120 -6.25 -2.28 5.06
C TYR A 120 -7.51 -3.15 5.16
N ASN A 121 -7.62 -3.94 6.23
CA ASN A 121 -8.68 -4.90 6.44
C ASN A 121 -10.05 -4.24 6.72
N ILE A 122 -10.09 -3.16 7.51
CA ILE A 122 -11.36 -2.53 7.90
C ILE A 122 -11.56 -1.09 7.43
N GLY A 123 -10.55 -0.47 6.84
CA GLY A 123 -10.56 0.95 6.45
C GLY A 123 -10.19 1.90 7.59
N LEU A 124 -9.63 3.07 7.26
CA LEU A 124 -9.18 4.08 8.24
C LEU A 124 -10.30 4.55 9.17
N THR A 125 -11.48 4.85 8.64
CA THR A 125 -12.61 5.36 9.42
C THR A 125 -13.07 4.33 10.45
N ARG A 126 -13.26 3.07 10.05
CA ARG A 126 -13.67 2.03 11.01
C ARG A 126 -12.57 1.72 12.02
N PHE A 127 -11.30 1.80 11.63
CA PHE A 127 -10.20 1.61 12.56
C PHE A 127 -10.20 2.68 13.66
N TRP A 128 -10.49 3.93 13.31
CA TRP A 128 -10.74 5.00 14.28
C TRP A 128 -11.97 4.74 15.14
N GLU A 129 -13.10 4.39 14.53
CA GLU A 129 -14.38 4.19 15.24
C GLU A 129 -14.30 3.06 16.27
N GLN A 130 -13.70 1.92 15.89
CA GLN A 130 -13.63 0.75 16.76
C GLN A 130 -12.58 0.88 17.86
N SER A 131 -11.45 1.52 17.56
CA SER A 131 -10.25 1.34 18.38
C SER A 131 -9.43 2.60 18.61
N ARG A 132 -9.80 3.73 17.97
CA ARG A 132 -9.01 4.96 17.98
C ARG A 132 -7.57 4.74 17.49
N TYR A 133 -7.41 3.88 16.47
CA TYR A 133 -6.13 3.42 15.93
C TYR A 133 -5.26 2.56 16.87
N ASP A 134 -5.81 2.09 17.99
CA ASP A 134 -5.11 1.18 18.90
C ASP A 134 -5.47 -0.29 18.59
N ILE A 135 -4.52 -1.04 18.01
CA ILE A 135 -4.72 -2.46 17.66
C ILE A 135 -5.18 -3.30 18.87
N ARG A 136 -4.82 -2.92 20.10
CA ARG A 136 -5.23 -3.67 21.30
C ARG A 136 -6.74 -3.61 21.55
N ARG A 137 -7.43 -2.66 20.92
CA ARG A 137 -8.87 -2.40 21.08
C ARG A 137 -9.70 -2.81 19.87
N ILE A 138 -9.08 -3.29 18.79
CA ILE A 138 -9.79 -3.73 17.59
C ILE A 138 -10.47 -5.10 17.82
N ASN A 139 -11.46 -5.44 17.00
CA ASN A 139 -12.12 -6.74 17.06
C ASN A 139 -11.11 -7.91 16.98
N SER A 140 -11.41 -9.00 17.69
CA SER A 140 -10.49 -10.14 17.90
C SER A 140 -10.01 -10.79 16.60
N MET A 141 -10.87 -10.86 15.59
CA MET A 141 -10.54 -11.42 14.27
C MET A 141 -9.46 -10.60 13.57
N THR A 142 -9.60 -9.26 13.54
CA THR A 142 -8.59 -8.38 12.96
C THR A 142 -7.31 -8.41 13.80
N ALA A 143 -7.43 -8.39 15.13
CA ALA A 143 -6.28 -8.47 16.02
C ALA A 143 -5.46 -9.76 15.82
N ARG A 144 -6.12 -10.90 15.57
CA ARG A 144 -5.47 -12.16 15.24
C ARG A 144 -4.66 -12.04 13.94
N LYS A 145 -5.29 -11.56 12.88
CA LYS A 145 -4.65 -11.35 11.57
C LYS A 145 -3.46 -10.37 11.67
N CYS A 146 -3.55 -9.30 12.47
CA CYS A 146 -2.41 -8.41 12.74
C CYS A 146 -1.21 -9.15 13.35
N ARG A 147 -1.44 -10.03 14.34
CA ARG A 147 -0.37 -10.84 14.93
C ARG A 147 0.26 -11.81 13.92
N GLU A 148 -0.55 -12.37 13.04
CA GLU A 148 -0.08 -13.23 11.95
C GLU A 148 0.85 -12.45 11.00
N ILE A 149 0.48 -11.22 10.62
CA ILE A 149 1.32 -10.33 9.79
C ILE A 149 2.68 -10.06 10.46
N GLU A 150 2.71 -9.63 11.73
CA GLU A 150 3.97 -9.35 12.43
C GLU A 150 4.86 -10.60 12.50
N THR A 151 4.25 -11.76 12.78
CA THR A 151 4.97 -13.04 12.83
C THR A 151 5.59 -13.38 11.48
N MET A 152 4.86 -13.20 10.38
CA MET A 152 5.37 -13.46 9.03
C MET A 152 6.51 -12.50 8.67
N ILE A 153 6.39 -11.22 9.00
CA ILE A 153 7.42 -10.22 8.71
C ILE A 153 8.70 -10.49 9.51
N ALA A 154 8.57 -10.85 10.80
CA ALA A 154 9.69 -11.17 11.66
C ALA A 154 10.43 -12.45 11.22
N ASN A 155 9.69 -13.47 10.77
CA ASN A 155 10.24 -14.78 10.45
C ASN A 155 10.65 -14.96 8.98
N THR A 156 10.35 -14.00 8.09
CA THR A 156 10.78 -14.11 6.69
C THR A 156 12.29 -13.85 6.61
N PRO A 157 13.12 -14.85 6.24
CA PRO A 157 14.55 -14.65 6.08
C PRO A 157 14.77 -13.49 5.11
N THR A 158 15.60 -12.53 5.49
CA THR A 158 16.10 -11.55 4.51
C THR A 158 16.85 -12.36 3.47
N GLN A 159 16.26 -12.57 2.29
CA GLN A 159 17.01 -13.08 1.16
C GLN A 159 18.09 -12.04 0.89
N LEU A 160 19.29 -12.33 1.39
CA LEU A 160 20.49 -11.58 1.12
C LEU A 160 20.63 -11.49 -0.39
N ALA A 161 20.86 -10.26 -0.86
CA ALA A 161 21.53 -9.99 -2.09
C ALA A 161 22.79 -10.87 -2.17
N ASN A 162 22.69 -12.02 -2.83
CA ASN A 162 23.77 -12.95 -3.17
C ASN A 162 23.26 -13.92 -4.26
N ALA A 163 22.69 -13.37 -5.33
CA ALA A 163 22.86 -14.01 -6.63
C ALA A 163 24.18 -13.47 -7.18
N ALA A 164 25.29 -14.09 -6.77
CA ALA A 164 26.54 -13.96 -7.49
C ALA A 164 26.28 -14.34 -8.96
N PRO A 165 26.84 -13.61 -9.95
CA PRO A 165 26.71 -14.02 -11.33
C PRO A 165 27.32 -15.42 -11.50
N SER A 166 26.55 -16.35 -12.05
CA SER A 166 27.08 -17.66 -12.47
C SER A 166 28.32 -17.44 -13.34
N PRO A 167 29.46 -18.07 -13.01
CA PRO A 167 30.59 -18.09 -13.93
C PRO A 167 30.23 -19.01 -15.10
N LYS A 168 30.21 -18.39 -16.29
CA LYS A 168 30.25 -18.92 -17.66
C LYS A 168 29.80 -20.36 -17.90
#